data_AF-A0A383ZGQ6-F1
#
_entry.id   AF-A0A383ZGQ6-F1
#
_cell.length_a   1.000
_cell.length_b   1.000
_cell.length_c   1.000
_cell.angle_alpha   90.00
_cell.angle_beta   90.00
_cell.angle_gamma   90.00
#
_symmetry.space_group_name_H-M   'P 1'
#
loop_
_entity.id
_entity.type
_entity.pdbx_description
1 polymer ?
#
loop_
_entity_poly.entity_id
_entity_poly.type
_entity_poly.pdbx_seq_one_letter_code
_entity_poly.pdbx_strand_id
1 'polypeptide(L)'
;TVPDEHLLSLKFVFGSSAVQALDLVDRQSVTLLSSPSGRRVYQVLGSSGRTYVCLASCHYCSCPAFAFSVLRKSDSLLCKHLLAVYLSQVMRTCQQLSVSDKQLTDVLLMEKTQEAS
;
A
#
# COMPACT_ATOMS: atom_id res chain seq x y z
N THR A 1 -4.19 13.87 15.87
CA THR A 1 -5.21 12.81 15.85
C THR A 1 -6.19 13.11 14.74
N VAL A 2 -6.73 12.09 14.06
CA VAL A 2 -7.68 12.28 12.95
C VAL A 2 -9.09 12.49 13.53
N PRO A 3 -9.82 13.56 13.17
CA PRO A 3 -11.21 13.79 13.60
C PRO A 3 -12.17 12.64 13.24
N ASP A 4 -13.12 12.35 14.14
CA ASP A 4 -14.09 11.24 13.98
C ASP A 4 -14.94 11.37 12.72
N GLU A 5 -15.32 12.59 12.33
CA GLU A 5 -16.06 12.85 11.10
C GLU A 5 -15.33 12.38 9.83
N HIS A 6 -13.99 12.49 9.81
CA HIS A 6 -13.17 12.00 8.72
C HIS A 6 -13.04 10.47 8.74
N LEU A 7 -12.99 9.88 9.94
CA LEU A 7 -12.99 8.43 10.09
C LEU A 7 -14.32 7.81 9.62
N LEU A 8 -15.44 8.44 9.95
CA LEU A 8 -16.77 8.06 9.47
C LEU A 8 -16.88 8.19 7.95
N SER A 9 -16.38 9.29 7.38
CA SER A 9 -16.35 9.51 5.94
C SER A 9 -15.51 8.45 5.21
N LEU A 10 -14.32 8.13 5.74
CA LEU A 10 -13.48 7.05 5.23
C LEU A 10 -14.19 5.70 5.28
N LYS A 11 -14.86 5.40 6.40
CA LYS A 11 -15.62 4.16 6.59
C LYS A 11 -16.77 4.04 5.61
N PHE A 12 -17.47 5.15 5.34
CA PHE A 12 -18.57 5.19 4.38
C PHE A 12 -18.08 4.91 2.95
N VAL A 13 -16.98 5.55 2.53
CA VAL A 13 -16.46 5.42 1.15
C VAL A 13 -15.73 4.09 0.91
N PHE A 14 -14.91 3.64 1.86
CA PHE A 14 -14.01 2.49 1.67
C PHE A 14 -14.38 1.25 2.50
N GLY A 15 -15.49 1.29 3.26
CA GLY A 15 -16.01 0.14 3.97
C GLY A 15 -15.02 -0.48 4.96
N SER A 16 -14.88 -1.80 4.95
CA SER A 16 -13.94 -2.52 5.83
C SER A 16 -12.47 -2.18 5.54
N SER A 17 -12.12 -1.82 4.31
CA SER A 17 -10.75 -1.44 3.92
C SER A 17 -10.26 -0.19 4.66
N ALA A 18 -11.15 0.73 5.05
CA ALA A 18 -10.78 1.93 5.81
C ALA A 18 -10.10 1.60 7.14
N VAL A 19 -10.75 0.75 7.94
CA VAL A 19 -10.25 0.36 9.28
C VAL A 19 -8.94 -0.41 9.15
N GLN A 20 -8.87 -1.31 8.17
CA GLN A 20 -7.66 -2.10 7.93
C GLN A 20 -6.50 -1.25 7.39
N ALA A 21 -6.78 -0.22 6.60
CA ALA A 21 -5.77 0.72 6.13
C ALA A 21 -5.23 1.58 7.28
N LEU A 22 -6.11 2.08 8.16
CA LEU A 22 -5.71 2.84 9.35
C LEU A 22 -4.83 2.00 10.29
N ASP A 23 -5.15 0.73 10.52
CA ASP A 23 -4.30 -0.19 11.30
C ASP A 23 -2.88 -0.33 10.69
N LEU A 24 -2.76 -0.38 9.36
CA LEU A 24 -1.45 -0.40 8.68
C LEU A 24 -0.68 0.92 8.85
N VAL A 25 -1.38 2.06 8.84
CA VAL A 25 -0.79 3.39 9.08
C VAL A 25 -0.28 3.49 10.51
N ASP A 26 -1.09 3.08 11.49
CA ASP A 26 -0.76 3.11 12.91
C ASP A 26 0.45 2.23 13.24
N ARG A 27 0.56 1.07 12.58
CA ARG A 27 1.72 0.17 12.66
C ARG A 27 2.93 0.64 11.86
N GLN A 28 2.88 1.82 11.23
CA GLN A 28 3.92 2.35 10.35
C GLN A 28 4.37 1.35 9.28
N SER A 29 3.44 0.56 8.75
CA SER A 29 3.74 -0.56 7.84
C SER A 29 4.01 -0.13 6.39
N VAL A 30 4.09 1.17 6.11
CA VAL A 30 4.31 1.73 4.78
C VAL A 30 5.71 2.32 4.66
N THR A 31 6.50 1.76 3.75
CA THR A 31 7.85 2.24 3.42
C THR A 31 7.90 2.72 1.97
N LEU A 32 8.31 3.97 1.77
CA LEU A 32 8.65 4.52 0.47
C LEU A 32 10.13 4.21 0.17
N LEU A 33 10.36 3.40 -0.86
CA LEU A 33 11.68 3.20 -1.44
C LEU A 33 11.89 4.22 -2.56
N SER A 34 13.05 4.89 -2.55
CA SER A 34 13.45 5.84 -3.60
C SER A 34 14.87 5.51 -4.08
N SER A 35 15.15 5.68 -5.37
CA SER A 35 16.49 5.49 -5.94
C SER A 35 17.03 6.74 -6.64
N PRO A 36 18.36 6.83 -6.87
CA PRO A 36 18.98 7.97 -7.56
C PRO A 36 18.44 8.21 -8.98
N SER A 37 17.95 7.19 -9.67
CA SER A 37 17.28 7.37 -10.98
C SER A 37 15.91 8.07 -10.90
N GLY A 38 15.45 8.45 -9.70
CA GLY A 38 14.14 9.05 -9.47
C GLY A 38 12.98 8.06 -9.39
N ARG A 39 13.24 6.74 -9.47
CA ARG A 39 12.20 5.73 -9.30
C ARG A 39 11.77 5.64 -7.85
N ARG A 40 10.46 5.45 -7.64
CA ARG A 40 9.82 5.41 -6.33
C ARG A 40 8.79 4.29 -6.29
N VAL A 41 8.79 3.51 -5.22
CA VAL A 41 7.82 2.44 -4.98
C VAL A 41 7.48 2.38 -3.50
N TYR A 42 6.24 2.02 -3.19
CA TYR A 42 5.83 1.77 -1.81
C TYR A 42 5.84 0.27 -1.54
N GLN A 43 6.39 -0.11 -0.41
CA GLN A 43 6.22 -1.43 0.17
C GLN A 43 5.30 -1.32 1.38
N VAL A 44 4.33 -2.22 1.46
CA VAL A 44 3.39 -2.28 2.57
C VAL A 44 3.47 -3.67 3.19
N LEU A 45 3.89 -3.74 4.46
CA LEU A 45 3.88 -4.98 5.23
C LEU A 45 2.43 -5.27 5.63
N GLY A 46 1.80 -6.25 4.97
CA GLY A 46 0.44 -6.65 5.29
C GLY A 46 0.33 -7.36 6.63
N SER A 47 -0.88 -7.44 7.17
CA SER A 47 -1.17 -8.10 8.45
C SER A 47 -0.80 -9.59 8.48
N SER A 48 -0.62 -10.23 7.32
CA SER A 48 -0.16 -11.62 7.17
C SER A 48 1.37 -11.78 7.22
N GLY A 49 2.12 -10.68 7.38
CA GLY A 49 3.58 -10.66 7.30
C GLY A 49 4.13 -10.65 5.87
N ARG A 50 3.26 -10.70 4.85
CA ARG A 50 3.68 -10.55 3.43
C ARG A 50 3.81 -9.08 3.05
N THR A 51 4.86 -8.76 2.32
CA THR A 51 5.09 -7.41 1.78
C THR A 51 4.45 -7.28 0.40
N TYR A 52 3.66 -6.24 0.22
CA TYR A 52 3.02 -5.90 -1.06
C TYR A 52 3.66 -4.67 -1.66
N VAL A 53 3.84 -4.70 -2.97
CA VAL A 53 4.36 -3.58 -3.76
C VAL A 53 3.18 -2.73 -4.20
N CYS A 54 3.30 -1.42 -4.00
CA CYS A 54 2.29 -0.43 -4.36
C CYS A 54 2.91 0.68 -5.22
N LEU A 55 2.25 1.00 -6.34
CA LEU A 55 2.63 2.08 -7.25
C LEU A 55 1.55 3.16 -7.21
N ALA A 56 1.81 4.21 -6.45
CA ALA A 56 0.86 5.32 -6.28
C ALA A 56 0.58 6.08 -7.59
N SER A 57 1.51 6.08 -8.55
CA SER A 57 1.37 6.77 -9.85
C SER A 57 0.30 6.18 -10.75
N CYS A 58 -0.01 4.88 -10.59
CA CYS A 58 -1.00 4.17 -11.40
C CYS A 58 -2.04 3.43 -10.54
N HIS A 59 -2.12 3.74 -9.25
CA HIS A 59 -3.04 3.11 -8.30
C HIS A 59 -2.98 1.57 -8.30
N TYR A 60 -1.78 1.00 -8.42
CA TYR A 60 -1.58 -0.46 -8.46
C TYR A 60 -1.07 -1.01 -7.13
N CYS A 61 -1.55 -2.20 -6.76
CA CYS A 61 -0.99 -3.00 -5.69
C CYS A 61 -0.92 -4.47 -6.08
N SER A 62 0.18 -5.15 -5.72
CA SER A 62 0.38 -6.57 -6.00
C SER A 62 -0.42 -7.52 -5.10
N CYS A 63 -1.30 -7.02 -4.24
CA CYS A 63 -2.08 -7.88 -3.35
C CYS A 63 -3.24 -8.59 -4.09
N PRO A 64 -3.60 -9.83 -3.70
CA PRO A 64 -4.71 -10.56 -4.34
C PRO A 64 -6.05 -9.82 -4.28
N ALA A 65 -6.30 -9.07 -3.20
CA ALA A 65 -7.53 -8.28 -3.04
C ALA A 65 -7.65 -7.15 -4.07
N PHE A 66 -6.53 -6.58 -4.54
CA PHE A 66 -6.56 -5.60 -5.62
C PHE A 66 -7.03 -6.24 -6.93
N ALA A 67 -6.41 -7.36 -7.32
CA ALA A 67 -6.80 -8.09 -8.52
C ALA A 67 -8.27 -8.55 -8.48
N PHE A 68 -8.73 -9.03 -7.33
CA PHE A 68 -10.09 -9.57 -7.20
C PHE A 68 -11.17 -8.51 -6.97
N SER A 69 -11.05 -7.70 -5.91
CA SER A 69 -12.09 -6.76 -5.49
C SER A 69 -12.10 -5.47 -6.33
N VAL A 70 -10.91 -4.95 -6.68
CA VAL A 70 -10.80 -3.69 -7.44
C VAL A 70 -10.95 -3.96 -8.94
N LEU A 71 -10.11 -4.83 -9.51
CA LEU A 71 -10.10 -5.05 -10.97
C LEU A 71 -11.23 -5.96 -11.46
N ARG A 72 -11.43 -7.13 -10.84
CA ARG A 72 -12.37 -8.14 -11.36
C ARG A 72 -13.82 -7.89 -10.96
N LYS A 73 -14.08 -7.60 -9.68
CA LYS A 73 -15.44 -7.39 -9.16
C LYS A 73 -15.90 -5.94 -9.22
N SER A 74 -14.95 -5.00 -9.20
CA SER A 74 -15.24 -3.56 -9.12
C SER A 74 -16.15 -3.20 -7.93
N ASP A 75 -16.07 -3.96 -6.83
CA ASP A 75 -16.84 -3.73 -5.61
C ASP A 75 -16.10 -2.85 -4.59
N SER A 76 -14.83 -2.55 -4.86
CA SER A 76 -13.96 -1.74 -4.03
C SER A 76 -13.16 -0.77 -4.88
N LEU A 77 -13.10 0.51 -4.49
CA LEU A 77 -12.30 1.52 -5.20
C LEU A 77 -10.79 1.28 -5.07
N LEU A 78 -10.36 0.84 -3.88
CA LEU A 78 -8.96 0.59 -3.53
C LEU A 78 -8.87 -0.65 -2.65
N CYS A 79 -7.73 -1.34 -2.70
CA CYS A 79 -7.37 -2.26 -1.64
C CYS A 79 -6.89 -1.48 -0.40
N LYS A 80 -6.93 -2.11 0.77
CA LYS A 80 -6.45 -1.50 2.02
C LYS A 80 -5.01 -0.99 1.96
N HIS A 81 -4.14 -1.62 1.16
CA HIS A 81 -2.73 -1.23 1.08
C HIS A 81 -2.54 0.09 0.31
N LEU A 82 -3.25 0.28 -0.81
CA LEU A 82 -3.24 1.56 -1.52
C LEU A 82 -3.85 2.68 -0.68
N LEU A 83 -4.95 2.38 0.01
CA LEU A 83 -5.54 3.35 0.94
C LEU A 83 -4.56 3.73 2.05
N ALA A 84 -3.85 2.74 2.63
CA ALA A 84 -2.81 3.00 3.63
C ALA A 84 -1.65 3.84 3.05
N VAL A 85 -1.24 3.63 1.80
CA VAL A 85 -0.24 4.47 1.13
C VAL A 85 -0.71 5.92 1.06
N TYR A 86 -1.93 6.19 0.58
CA TYR A 86 -2.43 7.56 0.48
C TYR A 86 -2.57 8.23 1.84
N LEU A 87 -3.11 7.51 2.83
CA LEU A 87 -3.23 8.02 4.19
C LEU A 87 -1.86 8.34 4.78
N SER A 88 -0.88 7.43 4.66
CA SER A 88 0.47 7.66 5.15
C SER A 88 1.19 8.82 4.45
N GLN A 89 0.90 9.08 3.17
CA GLN A 89 1.42 10.26 2.47
C GLN A 89 0.86 11.56 3.06
N VAL A 90 -0.46 11.64 3.23
CA VAL A 90 -1.13 12.84 3.76
C VAL A 90 -0.75 13.08 5.22
N MET A 91 -0.67 12.01 6.01
CA MET A 91 -0.29 12.05 7.43
C MET A 91 1.22 12.18 7.65
N ARG A 92 2.03 12.07 6.59
CA ARG A 92 3.50 12.09 6.63
C ARG A 92 4.12 11.02 7.53
N THR A 93 3.51 9.84 7.56
CA THR A 93 3.94 8.68 8.36
C THR A 93 4.68 7.62 7.54
N CYS A 94 4.83 7.81 6.22
CA CYS A 94 5.65 6.93 5.40
C CYS A 94 7.10 6.92 5.87
N GLN A 95 7.62 5.74 6.18
CA GLN A 95 9.06 5.54 6.34
C GLN A 95 9.75 5.76 5.00
N GLN A 96 10.87 6.47 4.95
CA GLN A 96 11.59 6.71 3.71
C GLN A 96 12.92 5.96 3.73
N LEU A 97 13.19 5.22 2.66
CA LEU A 97 14.45 4.50 2.48
C LEU A 97 15.02 4.80 1.09
N SER A 98 16.26 5.29 1.07
CA SER A 98 17.02 5.42 -0.17
C SER A 98 17.71 4.10 -0.47
N VAL A 99 17.53 3.58 -1.68
CA VAL A 99 18.13 2.32 -2.14
C VAL A 99 18.83 2.54 -3.48
N SER A 100 19.75 1.63 -3.83
CA SER A 100 20.38 1.65 -5.16
C SER A 100 19.36 1.34 -6.25
N ASP A 101 19.68 1.76 -7.47
CA ASP A 101 18.87 1.44 -8.64
C ASP A 101 18.71 -0.07 -8.86
N LYS A 102 19.74 -0.85 -8.56
CA LYS A 102 19.68 -2.31 -8.66
C LYS A 102 18.71 -2.91 -7.64
N GLN A 103 18.80 -2.50 -6.37
CA GLN A 103 17.90 -2.99 -5.32
C GLN A 103 16.44 -2.67 -5.64
N LEU A 104 16.15 -1.47 -6.15
CA LEU A 104 14.78 -1.12 -6.52
C LEU A 104 14.28 -1.98 -7.69
N THR A 105 15.14 -2.26 -8.67
CA THR A 105 14.80 -3.20 -9.76
C THR A 105 14.52 -4.59 -9.22
N ASP A 106 15.33 -5.10 -8.31
CA ASP A 106 15.16 -6.42 -7.71
C ASP A 106 13.79 -6.51 -6.99
N VAL A 107 13.41 -5.48 -6.23
CA VAL A 107 12.09 -5.40 -5.59
C VAL A 107 10.94 -5.49 -6.59
N LEU A 108 11.05 -4.83 -7.75
CA LEU A 108 10.02 -4.85 -8.79
C LEU A 108 9.97 -6.20 -9.54
N LEU A 109 11.10 -6.89 -9.67
CA LEU A 109 11.18 -8.19 -10.36
C LEU A 109 10.78 -9.36 -9.46
N MET A 110 10.95 -9.24 -8.14
CA MET A 110 10.66 -10.30 -7.17
C MET A 110 9.17 -10.50 -6.86
N GLU A 111 8.25 -9.91 -7.63
CA GLU A 111 6.79 -10.22 -7.54
C GLU A 111 6.44 -11.69 -7.90
N LYS A 112 7.41 -12.55 -8.22
CA LYS A 112 7.19 -13.91 -8.76
C LYS A 112 7.50 -15.11 -7.83
N THR A 113 7.84 -14.95 -6.55
CA THR A 113 8.33 -16.10 -5.74
C THR A 113 7.54 -16.47 -4.48
N GLN A 114 6.27 -16.08 -4.33
CA GLN A 114 5.46 -16.46 -3.14
C GLN A 114 4.15 -17.21 -3.44
N GLU A 115 4.14 -18.00 -4.51
CA GLU A 115 3.16 -19.08 -4.75
C GLU A 115 3.89 -20.42 -4.92
N ALA A 116 4.40 -20.97 -3.81
CA ALA A 116 4.74 -22.39 -3.70
C ALA A 116 4.87 -22.76 -2.21
N SER A 117 3.72 -23.07 -1.61
CA SER A 117 3.61 -23.91 -0.40
C SER A 117 2.20 -24.47 -0.32
#